data_AF-A0A660R415-F1
#
_entry.id   AF-A0A660R415-F1
#
_cell.length_a   1.000
_cell.length_b   1.000
_cell.length_c   1.000
_cell.angle_alpha   90.00
_cell.angle_beta   90.00
_cell.angle_gamma   90.00
#
_symmetry.space_group_name_H-M   'P 1'
#
loop_
_entity.id
_entity.type
_entity.pdbx_description
1 polymer ?
#
loop_
_entity_poly.entity_id
_entity_poly.type
_entity_poly.pdbx_seq_one_letter_code
_entity_poly.pdbx_strand_id
1 'polypeptide(L)'
;MVHIKIQSGHTLTVTSDHPMVVLDGSSWRVKLAEGLRMGDKLPAVELNDIRKFDEIMPEIVLSTVSKQKDTIETIRKWKNRIYEYRFEESCNSQLEVTDIQREESDEFVYSIEVEGTHTFVTTGGVVVHNCIPIDPFYLTYKAREYDYHTRLIELAGEINDFMPEYVVNRLAEMLNERKKCLNGARILVLGVAYKGDVDDIRESPALKVIQHLEKRYAEVLYHDPYIPQFEMNGKVYKSVELTEKLLKEVDAVVITTAHKKNVDYEFVVEHAKLVFDTKNVMKDIKKFREKIELL
;
A
#
# COMPACT_ATOMS: atom_id res chain seq x y z
N MET A 1 4.08 -5.46 19.49
CA MET A 1 2.90 -6.18 18.97
C MET A 1 2.00 -6.64 20.10
N VAL A 2 0.69 -6.56 19.89
CA VAL A 2 -0.35 -7.03 20.83
C VAL A 2 -1.15 -8.12 20.15
N HIS A 3 -1.15 -9.31 20.74
CA HIS A 3 -1.91 -10.48 20.30
C HIS A 3 -3.15 -10.61 21.18
N ILE A 4 -4.33 -10.39 20.59
CA ILE A 4 -5.62 -10.34 21.27
C ILE A 4 -6.39 -11.60 20.89
N LYS A 5 -6.56 -12.52 21.84
CA LYS A 5 -7.35 -13.73 21.64
C LYS A 5 -8.80 -13.45 22.00
N ILE A 6 -9.70 -13.68 21.06
CA ILE A 6 -11.15 -13.45 21.22
C ILE A 6 -11.89 -14.77 21.47
N GLN A 7 -13.08 -14.68 22.07
CA GLN A 7 -13.91 -15.83 22.46
C GLN A 7 -14.23 -16.80 21.31
N SER A 8 -14.18 -16.36 20.06
CA SER A 8 -14.33 -17.20 18.86
C SER A 8 -13.11 -18.08 18.55
N GLY A 9 -12.05 -18.03 19.37
CA GLY A 9 -10.82 -18.80 19.19
C GLY A 9 -9.80 -18.17 18.22
N HIS A 10 -10.14 -17.04 17.60
CA HIS A 10 -9.24 -16.31 16.71
C HIS A 10 -8.29 -15.40 17.50
N THR A 11 -7.13 -15.11 16.93
CA THR A 11 -6.15 -14.17 17.49
C THR A 11 -5.97 -13.01 16.53
N LEU A 12 -6.23 -11.79 17.00
CA LEU A 12 -5.93 -10.55 16.29
C LEU A 12 -4.52 -10.10 16.67
N THR A 13 -3.72 -9.69 15.69
CA THR A 13 -2.34 -9.24 15.90
C THR A 13 -2.20 -7.82 15.40
N VAL A 14 -1.98 -6.87 16.32
CA VAL A 14 -1.98 -5.42 16.02
C VAL A 14 -0.81 -4.69 16.70
N THR A 15 -0.54 -3.45 16.29
CA THR A 15 0.41 -2.57 16.99
C THR A 15 -0.16 -2.08 18.32
N SER A 16 0.71 -1.65 19.24
CA SER A 16 0.30 -1.15 20.57
C SER A 16 -0.58 0.10 20.50
N ASP A 17 -0.33 0.96 19.51
CA ASP A 17 -1.06 2.20 19.24
C ASP A 17 -2.34 1.98 18.42
N HIS A 18 -2.62 0.76 17.94
CA HIS A 18 -3.79 0.54 17.08
C HIS A 18 -5.10 0.86 17.82
N PRO A 19 -5.97 1.74 17.28
CA PRO A 19 -7.23 2.10 17.90
C PRO A 19 -8.24 0.95 17.80
N MET A 20 -8.79 0.56 18.93
CA MET A 20 -9.76 -0.52 19.08
C MET A 20 -11.07 0.01 19.65
N VAL A 21 -12.17 -0.31 19.00
CA VAL A 21 -13.51 0.01 19.50
C VAL A 21 -13.89 -1.04 20.55
N VAL A 22 -14.27 -0.59 21.75
CA VAL A 22 -14.65 -1.41 22.89
C VAL A 22 -15.98 -0.93 23.45
N LEU A 23 -16.86 -1.86 23.79
CA LEU A 23 -18.08 -1.55 24.52
C LEU A 23 -17.77 -1.43 26.02
N ASP A 24 -18.03 -0.25 26.58
CA ASP A 24 -17.95 0.01 28.01
C ASP A 24 -19.33 0.41 28.54
N GLY A 25 -19.98 -0.54 29.21
CA GLY A 25 -21.39 -0.44 29.62
C GLY A 25 -22.33 -0.45 28.43
N SER A 26 -23.05 0.65 28.23
CA SER A 26 -23.98 0.88 27.10
C SER A 26 -23.41 1.83 26.04
N SER A 27 -22.10 2.13 26.09
CA SER A 27 -21.45 3.10 25.20
C SER A 27 -20.21 2.52 24.53
N TRP A 28 -19.93 2.90 23.29
CA TRP A 28 -18.73 2.49 22.58
C TRP A 28 -17.63 3.53 22.76
N ARG A 29 -16.41 3.07 23.00
CA ARG A 29 -15.23 3.94 23.14
C ARG A 29 -14.07 3.37 22.35
N VAL A 30 -13.16 4.25 21.98
CA VAL A 30 -11.88 3.86 21.37
C VAL A 30 -10.83 3.73 22.47
N LYS A 31 -10.19 2.56 22.58
CA LYS A 31 -8.98 2.31 23.38
C LYS A 31 -7.84 1.95 22.45
N LEU A 32 -6.60 2.33 22.78
CA LEU A 32 -5.45 1.75 22.07
C LEU A 32 -5.29 0.27 22.45
N ALA A 33 -4.77 -0.55 21.55
CA ALA A 33 -4.57 -1.98 21.79
C ALA A 33 -3.71 -2.25 23.03
N GLU A 34 -2.75 -1.39 23.34
CA GLU A 34 -1.96 -1.46 24.58
C GLU A 34 -2.83 -1.40 25.84
N GLY A 35 -3.89 -0.57 25.82
CA GLY A 35 -4.82 -0.35 26.91
C GLY A 35 -5.95 -1.37 27.01
N LEU A 36 -6.00 -2.35 26.09
CA LEU A 36 -6.99 -3.42 26.09
C LEU A 36 -6.76 -4.40 27.24
N ARG A 37 -7.84 -4.90 27.84
CA ARG A 37 -7.84 -5.83 28.97
C ARG A 37 -8.70 -7.05 28.69
N MET A 38 -8.42 -8.15 29.38
CA MET A 38 -9.34 -9.30 29.39
C MET A 38 -10.73 -8.86 29.85
N GLY A 39 -11.76 -9.38 29.18
CA GLY A 39 -13.15 -8.98 29.43
C GLY A 39 -13.62 -7.73 28.67
N ASP A 40 -12.71 -7.00 28.00
CA ASP A 40 -13.12 -5.97 27.05
C ASP A 40 -13.93 -6.61 25.92
N LYS A 41 -15.03 -5.96 25.54
CA LYS A 41 -15.95 -6.46 24.52
C LYS A 41 -15.73 -5.72 23.22
N LEU A 42 -15.28 -6.44 22.20
CA LEU A 42 -15.09 -5.91 20.86
C LEU A 42 -16.38 -6.07 20.05
N PRO A 43 -16.70 -5.13 19.14
CA PRO A 43 -17.81 -5.32 18.23
C PRO A 43 -17.53 -6.53 17.34
N ALA A 44 -18.52 -7.40 17.20
CA ALA A 44 -18.50 -8.43 16.17
C ALA A 44 -19.49 -8.02 15.09
N VAL A 45 -19.10 -8.17 13.83
CA VAL A 45 -20.00 -7.97 12.70
C VAL A 45 -20.04 -9.30 11.96
N GLU A 46 -21.17 -9.99 12.02
CA GLU A 46 -21.37 -11.13 11.15
C GLU A 46 -21.54 -10.62 9.71
N LEU A 47 -21.00 -11.32 8.72
CA LEU A 47 -21.13 -10.94 7.30
C LEU A 47 -22.59 -10.76 6.85
N ASN A 48 -23.54 -11.40 7.54
CA ASN A 48 -24.98 -11.24 7.32
C ASN A 48 -25.59 -9.97 7.96
N ASP A 49 -24.93 -9.41 8.99
CA ASP A 49 -25.35 -8.18 9.69
C ASP A 49 -24.78 -6.89 9.06
N ILE A 50 -23.94 -7.00 8.01
CA ILE A 50 -23.42 -5.84 7.27
C ILE A 50 -24.57 -4.95 6.74
N ARG A 51 -25.74 -5.54 6.43
CA ARG A 51 -26.95 -4.80 6.02
C ARG A 51 -27.53 -3.87 7.10
N LYS A 52 -27.20 -4.06 8.37
CA LYS A 52 -27.59 -3.16 9.48
C LYS A 52 -26.49 -2.16 9.82
N PHE A 53 -25.23 -2.50 9.54
CA PHE A 53 -24.11 -1.56 9.59
C PHE A 53 -24.31 -0.38 8.62
N ASP A 54 -25.03 -0.62 7.53
CA ASP A 54 -25.49 0.36 6.54
C ASP A 54 -26.39 1.48 7.12
N GLU A 55 -27.09 1.26 8.24
CA GLU A 55 -27.97 2.27 8.87
C GLU A 55 -27.21 3.19 9.85
N ILE A 56 -26.06 2.75 10.36
CA ILE A 56 -25.28 3.44 11.40
C ILE A 56 -24.25 4.41 10.80
N MET A 57 -23.64 4.04 9.67
CA MET A 57 -22.61 4.85 9.02
C MET A 57 -23.06 6.22 8.45
N PRO A 58 -24.31 6.42 7.99
CA PRO A 58 -24.75 7.72 7.47
C PRO A 58 -24.58 8.85 8.49
N GLU A 59 -24.95 8.64 9.76
CA GLU A 59 -24.85 9.69 10.79
C GLU A 59 -23.40 10.03 11.16
N ILE A 60 -22.50 9.05 11.16
CA ILE A 60 -21.09 9.24 11.51
C ILE A 60 -20.37 10.06 10.44
N VAL A 61 -20.63 9.76 9.16
CA VAL A 61 -20.00 10.48 8.04
C VAL A 61 -20.64 11.87 7.86
N LEU A 62 -21.98 11.98 7.93
CA LEU A 62 -22.69 13.25 7.72
C LEU A 62 -22.47 14.29 8.84
N SER A 63 -22.40 13.86 10.10
CA SER A 63 -22.15 14.76 11.23
C SER A 63 -20.70 15.27 11.29
N THR A 64 -19.76 14.49 10.74
CA THR A 64 -18.32 14.82 10.74
C THR A 64 -17.93 15.76 9.60
N VAL A 65 -18.57 15.65 8.43
CA VAL A 65 -18.24 16.46 7.24
C VAL A 65 -18.94 17.82 7.26
N SER A 66 -20.15 17.94 7.83
CA SER A 66 -20.94 19.18 7.81
C SER A 66 -20.39 20.34 8.67
N LYS A 67 -19.38 20.10 9.52
CA LYS A 67 -18.79 21.13 10.41
C LYS A 67 -17.40 21.64 9.96
N GLN A 68 -16.96 21.33 8.74
CA GLN A 68 -15.62 21.73 8.27
C GLN A 68 -15.58 23.17 7.74
N LYS A 69 -15.08 24.10 8.56
CA LYS A 69 -14.58 25.40 8.08
C LYS A 69 -13.07 25.62 8.21
N ASP A 70 -12.35 24.82 9.00
CA ASP A 70 -10.89 24.96 9.10
C ASP A 70 -10.18 23.61 9.28
N THR A 71 -9.59 23.11 8.19
CA THR A 71 -9.06 21.75 8.06
C THR A 71 -7.74 21.55 8.81
N ILE A 72 -6.91 22.58 8.95
CA ILE A 72 -5.54 22.45 9.48
C ILE A 72 -5.49 22.50 11.02
N GLU A 73 -6.32 23.34 11.64
CA GLU A 73 -6.40 23.44 13.10
C GLU A 73 -7.14 22.25 13.73
N THR A 74 -8.07 21.66 12.95
CA THR A 74 -8.80 20.46 13.33
C THR A 74 -7.87 19.25 13.41
N ILE A 75 -7.00 19.02 12.42
CA ILE A 75 -6.04 17.91 12.44
C ILE A 75 -5.08 17.98 13.65
N ARG A 76 -4.66 19.17 14.08
CA ARG A 76 -3.86 19.34 15.32
C ARG A 76 -4.64 19.01 16.59
N LYS A 77 -5.96 19.26 16.63
CA LYS A 77 -6.83 18.89 17.75
C LYS A 77 -7.11 17.38 17.85
N TRP A 78 -6.91 16.62 16.77
CA TRP A 78 -7.20 15.19 16.73
C TRP A 78 -6.15 14.32 17.44
N LYS A 79 -4.95 14.85 17.67
CA LYS A 79 -3.85 14.09 18.32
C LYS A 79 -4.12 13.64 19.76
N ASN A 80 -5.14 14.20 20.44
CA ASN A 80 -5.35 14.01 21.89
C ASN A 80 -6.81 13.80 22.32
N ARG A 81 -7.72 13.34 21.45
CA ARG A 81 -9.11 13.08 21.85
C ARG A 81 -9.51 11.63 21.64
N ILE A 82 -9.63 10.90 22.76
CA ILE A 82 -10.51 9.74 22.88
C ILE A 82 -11.92 10.25 22.57
N TYR A 83 -12.51 9.80 21.46
CA TYR A 83 -13.90 10.09 21.16
C TYR A 83 -14.78 9.08 21.90
N GLU A 84 -15.65 9.56 22.80
CA GLU A 84 -16.80 8.80 23.31
C GLU A 84 -17.89 8.85 22.24
N TYR A 85 -18.15 7.73 21.57
CA TYR A 85 -19.27 7.60 20.65
C TYR A 85 -20.40 6.83 21.34
N ARG A 86 -21.48 7.52 21.66
CA ARG A 86 -22.70 6.88 22.16
C ARG A 86 -23.48 6.37 20.94
N PHE A 87 -23.42 5.07 20.68
CA PHE A 87 -24.33 4.43 19.72
C PHE A 87 -25.56 3.97 20.49
N GLU A 88 -26.71 4.56 20.19
CA GLU A 88 -28.00 3.96 20.54
C GLU A 88 -28.36 3.03 19.38
N GLU A 89 -28.32 1.72 19.68
CA GLU A 89 -28.83 0.60 18.87
C GLU A 89 -28.03 0.15 17.62
N SER A 90 -27.47 -1.07 17.68
CA SER A 90 -27.64 -2.16 16.66
C SER A 90 -26.48 -3.18 16.53
N CYS A 91 -25.37 -3.09 17.28
CA CYS A 91 -24.39 -4.19 17.32
C CYS A 91 -24.76 -5.21 18.43
N ASN A 92 -25.58 -6.21 18.09
CA ASN A 92 -26.01 -7.26 19.02
C ASN A 92 -24.99 -8.38 19.22
N SER A 93 -23.95 -8.45 18.39
CA SER A 93 -22.89 -9.45 18.46
C SER A 93 -21.59 -8.81 19.00
N GLN A 94 -21.04 -9.42 20.05
CA GLN A 94 -19.86 -8.94 20.77
C GLN A 94 -18.92 -10.12 20.99
N LEU A 95 -17.63 -9.86 20.88
CA LEU A 95 -16.59 -10.85 21.17
C LEU A 95 -15.78 -10.40 22.37
N GLU A 96 -15.74 -11.25 23.39
CA GLU A 96 -14.96 -10.99 24.58
C GLU A 96 -13.48 -11.32 24.35
N VAL A 97 -12.62 -10.44 24.83
CA VAL A 97 -11.18 -10.66 24.85
C VAL A 97 -10.85 -11.65 25.97
N THR A 98 -10.39 -12.84 25.56
CA THR A 98 -10.08 -13.97 26.44
C THR A 98 -8.62 -14.03 26.89
N ASP A 99 -7.69 -13.50 26.10
CA ASP A 99 -6.26 -13.45 26.44
C ASP A 99 -5.57 -12.33 25.68
N ILE A 100 -4.52 -11.74 26.25
CA ILE A 100 -3.71 -10.70 25.60
C ILE A 100 -2.24 -10.97 25.86
N GLN A 101 -1.48 -11.21 24.80
CA GLN A 101 -0.03 -11.35 24.85
C GLN A 101 0.64 -10.15 24.19
N ARG A 102 1.70 -9.64 24.80
CA ARG A 102 2.45 -8.49 24.29
C ARG A 102 3.87 -8.95 24.01
N GLU A 103 4.32 -8.70 22.80
CA GLU A 103 5.66 -9.07 22.34
C GLU A 103 6.31 -7.83 21.70
N GLU A 104 7.54 -7.53 22.08
CA GLU A 104 8.35 -6.57 21.33
C GLU A 104 8.73 -7.20 20.00
N SER A 105 8.39 -6.52 18.90
CA SER A 105 8.68 -7.01 17.56
C SER A 105 9.07 -5.82 16.70
N ASP A 106 10.16 -6.01 15.96
CA ASP A 106 10.66 -5.08 14.94
C ASP A 106 9.95 -5.27 13.58
N GLU A 107 8.88 -6.08 13.55
CA GLU A 107 8.12 -6.36 12.35
C GLU A 107 7.22 -5.17 11.98
N PHE A 108 7.33 -4.71 10.72
CA PHE A 108 6.58 -3.56 10.24
C PHE A 108 5.11 -3.89 10.05
N VAL A 109 4.25 -3.42 10.94
CA VAL A 109 2.80 -3.40 10.72
C VAL A 109 2.43 -2.13 9.96
N TYR A 110 1.65 -2.33 8.91
CA TYR A 110 1.13 -1.23 8.11
C TYR A 110 -0.13 -0.69 8.78
N SER A 111 0.02 0.40 9.53
CA SER A 111 -1.08 1.19 10.07
C SER A 111 -0.88 2.63 9.60
N ILE A 112 -1.99 3.32 9.28
CA ILE A 112 -1.98 4.75 8.87
C ILE A 112 -1.27 5.64 9.90
N GLU A 113 -1.16 5.16 11.12
CA GLU A 113 -0.61 5.86 12.28
C GLU A 113 0.91 5.69 12.44
N VAL A 114 1.54 4.76 11.70
CA VAL A 114 2.99 4.50 11.83
C VAL A 114 3.78 5.54 11.03
N GLU A 115 4.66 6.25 11.72
CA GLU A 115 5.55 7.25 11.15
C GLU A 115 6.42 6.64 10.03
N GLY A 116 6.37 7.21 8.82
CA GLY A 116 7.02 6.67 7.62
C GLY A 116 6.15 5.78 6.74
N THR A 117 4.96 5.38 7.19
CA THR A 117 3.91 4.75 6.35
C THR A 117 2.81 5.73 5.93
N HIS A 118 2.89 6.98 6.41
CA HIS A 118 1.97 8.07 6.09
C HIS A 118 2.05 8.50 4.62
N THR A 119 1.46 7.75 3.69
CA THR A 119 0.92 8.38 2.49
C THR A 119 -0.02 7.46 1.70
N PHE A 120 -1.25 7.93 1.50
CA PHE A 120 -2.13 7.50 0.40
C PHE A 120 -1.55 7.83 -0.98
N VAL A 121 -0.42 8.54 -1.04
CA VAL A 121 0.34 8.87 -2.24
C VAL A 121 1.81 8.74 -1.88
N THR A 122 2.38 7.53 -1.89
CA THR A 122 3.79 7.38 -1.53
C THR A 122 4.63 8.32 -2.39
N THR A 123 5.53 9.09 -1.78
CA THR A 123 6.65 9.74 -2.48
C THR A 123 7.34 8.68 -3.34
N GLY A 124 7.23 8.78 -4.68
CA GLY A 124 7.70 7.76 -5.62
C GLY A 124 6.63 7.18 -6.57
N GLY A 125 5.35 7.50 -6.40
CA GLY A 125 4.40 7.39 -7.52
C GLY A 125 3.82 6.00 -7.83
N VAL A 126 3.92 5.00 -6.95
CA VAL A 126 3.15 3.76 -7.10
C VAL A 126 2.73 3.22 -5.72
N VAL A 127 1.42 3.19 -5.46
CA VAL A 127 0.82 2.71 -4.20
C VAL A 127 0.63 1.19 -4.21
N VAL A 128 1.02 0.52 -3.12
CA VAL A 128 1.03 -0.95 -3.00
C VAL A 128 0.57 -1.41 -1.60
N HIS A 129 -0.74 -1.55 -1.40
CA HIS A 129 -1.34 -2.56 -0.49
C HIS A 129 -2.62 -3.20 -1.10
N ASN A 130 -2.81 -4.53 -0.97
CA ASN A 130 -3.85 -5.29 -1.70
C ASN A 130 -5.28 -4.75 -1.51
N CYS A 131 -5.54 -3.98 -0.46
CA CYS A 131 -6.87 -3.44 -0.18
C CYS A 131 -7.06 -1.98 -0.64
N ILE A 132 -6.02 -1.21 -0.99
CA ILE A 132 -6.18 0.15 -1.56
C ILE A 132 -6.78 0.14 -2.98
N PRO A 133 -6.47 -0.82 -3.87
CA PRO A 133 -7.13 -0.85 -5.17
C PRO A 133 -8.56 -1.38 -5.10
N ILE A 134 -9.03 -1.90 -3.96
CA ILE A 134 -10.34 -2.56 -3.83
C ILE A 134 -11.25 -1.86 -2.82
N ASP A 135 -10.80 -1.64 -1.60
CA ASP A 135 -11.62 -1.14 -0.48
C ASP A 135 -12.18 0.27 -0.71
N PRO A 136 -11.39 1.26 -1.19
CA PRO A 136 -11.93 2.58 -1.50
C PRO A 136 -12.96 2.54 -2.63
N PHE A 137 -12.79 1.64 -3.60
CA PHE A 137 -13.75 1.44 -4.68
C PHE A 137 -15.00 0.70 -4.20
N TYR A 138 -14.89 -0.21 -3.23
CA TYR A 138 -16.05 -0.79 -2.56
C TYR A 138 -16.84 0.29 -1.80
N LEU A 139 -16.15 1.18 -1.07
CA LEU A 139 -16.80 2.33 -0.43
C LEU A 139 -17.46 3.25 -1.46
N THR A 140 -16.81 3.50 -2.59
CA THR A 140 -17.36 4.28 -3.70
C THR A 140 -18.62 3.63 -4.27
N TYR A 141 -18.57 2.32 -4.52
CA TYR A 141 -19.71 1.54 -4.98
C TYR A 141 -20.89 1.64 -4.00
N LYS A 142 -20.62 1.50 -2.69
CA LYS A 142 -21.65 1.64 -1.66
C LYS A 142 -22.18 3.05 -1.50
N ALA A 143 -21.32 4.06 -1.55
CA ALA A 143 -21.76 5.46 -1.48
C ALA A 143 -22.68 5.85 -2.64
N ARG A 144 -22.47 5.29 -3.84
CA ARG A 144 -23.33 5.49 -5.01
C ARG A 144 -24.74 4.94 -4.81
N GLU A 145 -24.95 3.89 -4.01
CA GLU A 145 -26.30 3.40 -3.66
C GLU A 145 -27.11 4.46 -2.88
N TYR A 146 -26.43 5.40 -2.23
CA TYR A 146 -27.02 6.53 -1.49
C TYR A 146 -26.89 7.88 -2.23
N ASP A 147 -26.70 7.85 -3.56
CA ASP A 147 -26.54 9.05 -4.41
C ASP A 147 -25.37 9.96 -3.97
N TYR A 148 -24.35 9.38 -3.33
CA TYR A 148 -23.16 10.10 -2.88
C TYR A 148 -21.93 9.74 -3.72
N HIS A 149 -21.32 10.77 -4.30
CA HIS A 149 -20.12 10.64 -5.13
C HIS A 149 -18.83 10.91 -4.34
N THR A 150 -18.03 9.86 -4.15
CA THR A 150 -16.70 9.91 -3.50
C THR A 150 -15.61 10.39 -4.45
N ARG A 151 -15.75 11.61 -4.99
CA ARG A 151 -14.87 12.18 -6.03
C ARG A 151 -13.37 12.10 -5.72
N LEU A 152 -12.99 12.29 -4.45
CA LEU A 152 -11.58 12.19 -4.04
C LEU A 152 -11.03 10.77 -4.22
N ILE A 153 -11.83 9.76 -3.87
CA ILE A 153 -11.42 8.35 -3.97
C ILE A 153 -11.31 7.95 -5.44
N GLU A 154 -12.31 8.31 -6.24
CA GLU A 154 -12.33 8.04 -7.69
C GLU A 154 -11.11 8.68 -8.37
N LEU A 155 -10.85 9.96 -8.09
CA LEU A 155 -9.70 10.66 -8.65
C LEU A 155 -8.36 10.07 -8.21
N ALA A 156 -8.22 9.69 -6.94
CA ALA A 156 -7.02 9.02 -6.45
C ALA A 156 -6.80 7.66 -7.15
N GLY A 157 -7.88 6.94 -7.42
CA GLY A 157 -7.87 5.72 -8.22
C GLY A 157 -7.40 5.96 -9.66
N GLU A 158 -7.98 6.95 -10.34
CA GLU A 158 -7.60 7.34 -11.70
C GLU A 158 -6.12 7.73 -11.80
N ILE A 159 -5.62 8.52 -10.84
CA ILE A 159 -4.21 8.90 -10.77
C ILE A 159 -3.34 7.64 -10.64
N ASN A 160 -3.67 6.75 -9.71
CA ASN A 160 -2.90 5.52 -9.49
C ASN A 160 -2.90 4.59 -10.71
N ASP A 161 -4.03 4.48 -11.41
CA ASP A 161 -4.13 3.69 -12.64
C ASP A 161 -3.30 4.28 -13.80
N PHE A 162 -3.09 5.60 -13.81
CA PHE A 162 -2.26 6.28 -14.80
C PHE A 162 -0.75 6.18 -14.50
N MET A 163 -0.35 5.92 -13.25
CA MET A 163 1.07 5.94 -12.85
C MET A 163 1.99 5.00 -13.66
N PRO A 164 1.59 3.75 -14.00
CA PRO A 164 2.42 2.89 -14.84
C PRO A 164 2.76 3.50 -16.21
N GLU A 165 1.81 4.19 -16.84
CA GLU A 165 2.04 4.88 -18.10
C GLU A 165 2.96 6.10 -17.90
N TYR A 166 2.76 6.86 -16.83
CA TYR A 166 3.62 7.98 -16.48
C TYR A 166 5.09 7.55 -16.26
N VAL A 167 5.33 6.44 -15.55
CA VAL A 167 6.66 5.85 -15.36
C VAL A 167 7.31 5.52 -16.71
N VAL A 168 6.57 4.90 -17.64
CA VAL A 168 7.09 4.57 -18.97
C VAL A 168 7.38 5.83 -19.81
N ASN A 169 6.55 6.87 -19.70
CA ASN A 169 6.79 8.16 -20.34
C ASN A 169 8.07 8.82 -19.84
N ARG A 170 8.25 8.90 -18.52
CA ARG A 170 9.47 9.47 -17.90
C ARG A 170 10.72 8.68 -18.29
N LEU A 171 10.65 7.36 -18.31
CA LEU A 171 11.76 6.53 -18.79
C LEU A 171 12.10 6.83 -20.26
N ALA A 172 11.09 6.99 -21.12
CA ALA A 172 11.32 7.32 -22.52
C ALA A 172 12.02 8.67 -22.70
N GLU A 173 11.65 9.68 -21.90
CA GLU A 173 12.31 10.98 -21.87
C GLU A 173 13.78 10.85 -21.45
N MET A 174 14.06 10.13 -20.35
CA MET A 174 15.41 9.89 -19.84
C MET A 174 16.31 9.13 -20.83
N LEU A 175 15.74 8.17 -21.58
CA LEU A 175 16.46 7.49 -22.66
C LEU A 175 16.74 8.43 -23.84
N ASN A 176 15.77 9.27 -24.21
CA ASN A 176 15.91 10.22 -25.31
C ASN A 176 16.99 11.28 -25.03
N GLU A 177 17.12 11.76 -23.79
CA GLU A 177 18.23 12.63 -23.36
C GLU A 177 19.60 11.98 -23.61
N ARG A 178 19.65 10.65 -23.56
CA ARG A 178 20.83 9.82 -23.85
C ARG A 178 20.90 9.33 -25.29
N LYS A 179 20.10 9.91 -26.19
CA LYS A 179 20.00 9.55 -27.61
C LYS A 179 19.64 8.08 -27.84
N LYS A 180 18.87 7.49 -26.93
CA LYS A 180 18.34 6.13 -27.04
C LYS A 180 16.81 6.20 -27.14
N CYS A 181 16.23 5.56 -28.14
CA CYS A 181 14.77 5.41 -28.21
C CYS A 181 14.30 4.28 -27.29
N LEU A 182 13.07 4.39 -26.76
CA LEU A 182 12.46 3.31 -25.98
C LEU A 182 12.18 2.06 -26.83
N ASN A 183 11.80 2.25 -28.10
CA ASN A 183 11.60 1.14 -29.04
C ASN A 183 12.94 0.41 -29.25
N GLY A 184 12.97 -0.89 -28.97
CA GLY A 184 14.18 -1.72 -29.03
C GLY A 184 15.18 -1.48 -27.88
N ALA A 185 14.83 -0.68 -26.87
CA ALA A 185 15.66 -0.57 -25.68
C ALA A 185 15.51 -1.82 -24.81
N ARG A 186 16.63 -2.30 -24.25
CA ARG A 186 16.64 -3.39 -23.27
C ARG A 186 16.43 -2.82 -21.87
N ILE A 187 15.28 -3.10 -21.26
CA ILE A 187 14.90 -2.56 -19.95
C ILE A 187 14.86 -3.70 -18.93
N LEU A 188 15.59 -3.54 -17.82
CA LEU A 188 15.50 -4.45 -16.68
C LEU A 188 14.52 -3.90 -15.65
N VAL A 189 13.41 -4.59 -15.42
CA VAL A 189 12.48 -4.30 -14.34
C VAL A 189 12.94 -5.01 -13.08
N LEU A 190 13.23 -4.24 -12.03
CA LEU A 190 13.72 -4.74 -10.75
C LEU A 190 12.55 -4.83 -9.76
N GLY A 191 12.11 -6.07 -9.53
CA GLY A 191 10.97 -6.44 -8.71
C GLY A 191 9.64 -6.46 -9.48
N VAL A 192 8.92 -7.57 -9.43
CA VAL A 192 7.56 -7.72 -10.00
C VAL A 192 6.53 -8.09 -8.94
N ALA A 193 7.00 -8.49 -7.75
CA ALA A 193 6.15 -8.67 -6.59
C ALA A 193 5.38 -7.38 -6.30
N TYR A 194 4.15 -7.59 -5.83
CA TYR A 194 3.24 -6.56 -5.39
C TYR A 194 3.86 -5.66 -4.32
N LYS A 195 4.68 -6.22 -3.44
CA LYS A 195 5.36 -5.51 -2.35
C LYS A 195 6.76 -6.07 -2.16
N GLY A 196 7.63 -5.29 -1.53
CA GLY A 196 8.95 -5.76 -1.12
C GLY A 196 8.86 -7.00 -0.24
N ASP A 197 9.80 -7.92 -0.49
CA ASP A 197 10.05 -9.14 0.29
C ASP A 197 8.88 -10.15 0.38
N VAL A 198 7.96 -10.15 -0.59
CA VAL A 198 6.85 -11.12 -0.68
C VAL A 198 6.78 -11.76 -2.07
N ASP A 199 6.08 -12.90 -2.18
CA ASP A 199 5.91 -13.70 -3.39
C ASP A 199 4.53 -13.55 -4.07
N ASP A 200 3.79 -12.47 -3.75
CA ASP A 200 2.51 -12.15 -4.36
C ASP A 200 2.70 -11.17 -5.53
N ILE A 201 2.07 -11.45 -6.68
CA ILE A 201 2.09 -10.58 -7.88
C ILE A 201 0.71 -10.02 -8.24
N ARG A 202 -0.35 -10.40 -7.50
CA ARG A 202 -1.71 -9.95 -7.79
C ARG A 202 -1.78 -8.44 -7.67
N GLU A 203 -2.49 -7.79 -8.60
CA GLU A 203 -2.58 -6.33 -8.68
C GLU A 203 -1.22 -5.60 -8.71
N SER A 204 -0.14 -6.29 -9.07
CA SER A 204 1.18 -5.67 -9.10
C SER A 204 1.25 -4.60 -10.21
N PRO A 205 1.57 -3.35 -9.86
CA PRO A 205 1.70 -2.27 -10.82
C PRO A 205 2.89 -2.49 -11.78
N ALA A 206 3.88 -3.29 -11.37
CA ALA A 206 5.00 -3.68 -12.22
C ALA A 206 4.52 -4.41 -13.48
N LEU A 207 3.45 -5.21 -13.40
CA LEU A 207 2.89 -5.91 -14.56
C LEU A 207 2.34 -4.92 -15.59
N LYS A 208 1.63 -3.88 -15.13
CA LYS A 208 1.15 -2.79 -16.01
C LYS A 208 2.34 -2.06 -16.66
N VAL A 209 3.40 -1.76 -15.89
CA VAL A 209 4.63 -1.14 -16.44
C VAL A 209 5.24 -2.00 -17.55
N ILE A 210 5.40 -3.32 -17.33
CA ILE A 210 5.91 -4.26 -18.33
C ILE A 210 5.04 -4.23 -19.60
N GLN A 211 3.72 -4.28 -19.45
CA GLN A 211 2.80 -4.19 -20.59
C GLN A 211 2.96 -2.88 -21.38
N HIS A 212 3.09 -1.74 -20.70
CA HIS A 212 3.27 -0.44 -21.36
C HIS A 212 4.63 -0.33 -22.07
N LEU A 213 5.69 -0.90 -21.50
CA LEU A 213 7.00 -1.00 -22.13
C LEU A 213 6.95 -1.85 -23.41
N GLU A 214 6.36 -3.05 -23.33
CA GLU A 214 6.24 -3.96 -24.48
C GLU A 214 5.33 -3.40 -25.57
N LYS A 215 4.24 -2.70 -25.21
CA LYS A 215 3.40 -1.96 -26.18
C LYS A 215 4.18 -0.90 -26.96
N ARG A 216 5.28 -0.40 -26.40
CA ARG A 216 6.21 0.55 -27.05
C ARG A 216 7.45 -0.14 -27.64
N TYR A 217 7.39 -1.46 -27.80
CA TYR A 217 8.42 -2.31 -28.41
C TYR A 217 9.75 -2.34 -27.65
N ALA A 218 9.75 -2.05 -26.35
CA ALA A 218 10.93 -2.28 -25.52
C ALA A 218 11.14 -3.78 -25.26
N GLU A 219 12.40 -4.20 -25.18
CA GLU A 219 12.78 -5.55 -24.77
C GLU A 219 12.86 -5.61 -23.24
N VAL A 220 11.86 -6.22 -22.61
CA VAL A 220 11.75 -6.25 -21.14
C VAL A 220 12.32 -7.53 -20.57
N LEU A 221 13.26 -7.38 -19.65
CA LEU A 221 13.76 -8.41 -18.74
C LEU A 221 13.30 -8.04 -17.33
N TYR A 222 13.19 -9.03 -16.43
CA TYR A 222 12.93 -8.72 -15.03
C TYR A 222 13.78 -9.57 -14.10
N HIS A 223 14.11 -8.99 -12.95
CA HIS A 223 14.69 -9.71 -11.82
C HIS A 223 13.81 -9.50 -10.60
N ASP A 224 13.40 -10.60 -9.98
CA ASP A 224 12.76 -10.61 -8.68
C ASP A 224 13.25 -11.86 -7.90
N PRO A 225 13.75 -11.69 -6.66
CA PRO A 225 14.25 -12.80 -5.86
C PRO A 225 13.14 -13.70 -5.28
N TYR A 226 11.90 -13.25 -5.25
CA TYR A 226 10.74 -13.99 -4.72
C TYR A 226 9.86 -14.57 -5.82
N ILE A 227 9.90 -13.99 -7.04
CA ILE A 227 9.09 -14.43 -8.18
C ILE A 227 9.97 -15.05 -9.29
N PRO A 228 10.26 -16.36 -9.25
CA PRO A 228 11.15 -17.00 -10.22
C PRO A 228 10.58 -17.02 -11.64
N GLN A 229 9.26 -17.10 -11.78
CA GLN A 229 8.55 -17.02 -13.06
C GLN A 229 7.11 -16.54 -12.85
N PHE A 230 6.53 -15.91 -13.87
CA PHE A 230 5.10 -15.64 -13.92
C PHE A 230 4.59 -15.72 -15.37
N GLU A 231 3.28 -15.81 -15.53
CA GLU A 231 2.63 -15.79 -16.85
C GLU A 231 1.74 -14.56 -16.96
N MET A 232 1.82 -13.87 -18.10
CA MET A 232 0.97 -12.73 -18.42
C MET A 232 0.65 -12.74 -19.91
N ASN A 233 -0.63 -12.63 -20.27
CA ASN A 233 -1.10 -12.61 -21.67
C ASN A 233 -0.59 -13.81 -22.51
N GLY A 234 -0.50 -15.01 -21.91
CA GLY A 234 -0.02 -16.23 -22.57
C GLY A 234 1.49 -16.27 -22.82
N LYS A 235 2.26 -15.31 -22.27
CA LYS A 235 3.72 -15.30 -22.30
C LYS A 235 4.27 -15.63 -20.91
N VAL A 236 5.20 -16.56 -20.86
CA VAL A 236 5.93 -16.91 -19.64
C VAL A 236 7.17 -16.02 -19.53
N TYR A 237 7.29 -15.34 -18.40
CA TYR A 237 8.44 -14.53 -18.03
C TYR A 237 9.23 -15.30 -16.97
N LYS A 238 10.56 -15.30 -17.09
CA LYS A 238 11.46 -15.89 -16.10
C LYS A 238 12.40 -14.84 -15.53
N SER A 239 12.59 -14.88 -14.22
CA SER A 239 13.49 -13.99 -13.50
C SER A 239 14.91 -14.24 -13.98
N VAL A 240 15.62 -13.19 -14.39
CA VAL A 240 17.03 -13.28 -14.77
C VAL A 240 17.92 -12.98 -13.57
N GLU A 241 19.09 -13.59 -13.47
CA GLU A 241 20.04 -13.28 -12.40
C GLU A 241 20.69 -11.90 -12.60
N LEU A 242 20.85 -11.16 -11.51
CA LEU A 242 21.60 -9.91 -11.51
C LEU A 242 23.10 -10.20 -11.64
N THR A 243 23.62 -9.97 -12.84
CA THR A 243 25.05 -10.07 -13.13
C THR A 243 25.57 -8.75 -13.66
N GLU A 244 26.86 -8.48 -13.44
CA GLU A 244 27.54 -7.30 -13.99
C GLU A 244 27.35 -7.23 -15.52
N LYS A 245 27.47 -8.38 -16.20
CA LYS A 245 27.28 -8.48 -17.65
C LYS A 245 25.89 -8.00 -18.06
N LEU A 246 24.84 -8.52 -17.41
CA LEU A 246 23.46 -8.12 -17.69
C LEU A 246 23.26 -6.62 -17.48
N LEU A 247 23.71 -6.08 -16.34
CA LEU A 247 23.55 -4.68 -15.97
C LEU A 247 24.24 -3.73 -16.96
N LYS A 248 25.39 -4.13 -17.51
CA LYS A 248 26.09 -3.38 -18.56
C LYS A 248 25.41 -3.47 -19.93
N GLU A 249 24.73 -4.57 -20.22
CA GLU A 249 24.06 -4.79 -21.50
C GLU A 249 22.75 -4.02 -21.63
N VAL A 250 21.96 -3.93 -20.56
CA VAL A 250 20.68 -3.20 -20.57
C VAL A 250 20.88 -1.69 -20.75
N ASP A 251 19.88 -1.03 -21.30
CA ASP A 251 19.89 0.41 -21.53
C ASP A 251 19.43 1.18 -20.28
N ALA A 252 18.50 0.61 -19.50
CA ALA A 252 18.06 1.15 -18.22
C ALA A 252 17.55 0.06 -17.28
N VAL A 253 17.63 0.34 -15.97
CA VAL A 253 17.00 -0.44 -14.90
C VAL A 253 15.86 0.39 -14.32
N VAL A 254 14.68 -0.20 -14.14
CA VAL A 254 13.52 0.45 -13.51
C VAL A 254 13.19 -0.29 -12.23
N ILE A 255 13.23 0.39 -11.09
CA ILE A 255 12.87 -0.21 -9.80
C ILE A 255 11.38 -0.02 -9.60
N THR A 256 10.65 -1.13 -9.59
CA THR A 256 9.18 -1.16 -9.38
C THR A 256 8.79 -1.71 -8.02
N THR A 257 9.67 -2.51 -7.39
CA THR A 257 9.44 -3.03 -6.05
C THR A 257 10.66 -2.85 -5.16
N ALA A 258 10.44 -2.29 -3.97
CA ALA A 258 11.48 -2.04 -2.97
C ALA A 258 11.72 -3.29 -2.10
N HIS A 259 12.41 -4.29 -2.65
CA HIS A 259 12.90 -5.41 -1.83
C HIS A 259 13.98 -4.90 -0.88
N LYS A 260 13.89 -5.23 0.41
CA LYS A 260 14.93 -4.88 1.39
C LYS A 260 16.00 -5.97 1.45
N LYS A 261 15.64 -7.20 1.07
CA LYS A 261 16.53 -8.36 1.10
C LYS A 261 16.81 -8.86 -0.32
N ASN A 262 17.97 -9.49 -0.50
CA ASN A 262 18.37 -10.19 -1.73
C ASN A 262 18.52 -9.33 -3.00
N VAL A 263 18.54 -8.00 -2.87
CA VAL A 263 18.85 -7.06 -3.96
C VAL A 263 19.92 -6.08 -3.47
N ASP A 264 21.08 -6.08 -4.13
CA ASP A 264 22.15 -5.11 -3.86
C ASP A 264 22.02 -3.92 -4.81
N TYR A 265 21.41 -2.84 -4.30
CA TYR A 265 21.19 -1.62 -5.08
C TYR A 265 22.49 -0.87 -5.40
N GLU A 266 23.52 -0.95 -4.54
CA GLU A 266 24.81 -0.32 -4.83
C GLU A 266 25.49 -1.02 -6.02
N PHE A 267 25.47 -2.35 -6.05
CA PHE A 267 25.94 -3.15 -7.18
C PHE A 267 25.17 -2.84 -8.47
N VAL A 268 23.85 -2.68 -8.39
CA VAL A 268 23.01 -2.33 -9.55
C VAL A 268 23.43 -0.98 -10.15
N VAL A 269 23.53 0.08 -9.34
CA VAL A 269 23.89 1.42 -9.87
C VAL A 269 25.35 1.49 -10.35
N GLU A 270 26.25 0.75 -9.72
CA GLU A 270 27.65 0.67 -10.13
C GLU A 270 27.78 0.22 -11.59
N HIS A 271 27.02 -0.81 -11.99
CA HIS A 271 27.16 -1.43 -13.32
C HIS A 271 26.10 -1.01 -14.34
N ALA A 272 24.94 -0.51 -13.91
CA ALA A 272 23.92 -0.01 -14.82
C ALA A 272 24.35 1.27 -15.55
N LYS A 273 23.74 1.50 -16.72
CA LYS A 273 23.89 2.76 -17.50
C LYS A 273 22.98 3.88 -16.98
N LEU A 274 21.77 3.51 -16.56
CA LEU A 274 20.72 4.37 -16.06
C LEU A 274 19.84 3.56 -15.09
N VAL A 275 19.51 4.14 -13.94
CA VAL A 275 18.57 3.57 -12.97
C VAL A 275 17.44 4.56 -12.73
N PHE A 276 16.21 4.14 -12.99
CA PHE A 276 15.01 4.88 -12.65
C PHE A 276 14.37 4.27 -11.41
N ASP A 277 14.44 4.99 -10.29
CA ASP A 277 13.94 4.54 -9.01
C ASP A 277 12.58 5.16 -8.70
N THR A 278 11.52 4.36 -8.89
CA THR A 278 10.15 4.75 -8.55
C THR A 278 9.80 4.48 -7.09
N LYS A 279 10.68 3.85 -6.31
CA LYS A 279 10.39 3.48 -4.92
C LYS A 279 11.26 4.24 -3.92
N ASN A 280 12.11 5.13 -4.41
CA ASN A 280 12.99 5.99 -3.63
C ASN A 280 13.92 5.19 -2.69
N VAL A 281 14.32 3.99 -3.11
CA VAL A 281 15.22 3.08 -2.37
C VAL A 281 16.67 3.54 -2.45
N MET A 282 17.05 4.27 -3.49
CA MET A 282 18.42 4.74 -3.73
C MET A 282 18.67 6.18 -3.26
N LYS A 283 17.73 6.79 -2.53
CA LYS A 283 17.77 8.23 -2.15
C LYS A 283 19.06 8.64 -1.42
N ASP A 284 19.61 7.73 -0.62
CA ASP A 284 20.78 7.97 0.23
C ASP A 284 22.10 7.52 -0.43
N ILE A 285 22.04 6.90 -1.61
CA ILE A 285 23.22 6.45 -2.36
C ILE A 285 23.90 7.65 -3.00
N LYS A 286 25.12 7.96 -2.55
CA LYS A 286 25.92 9.09 -3.05
C LYS A 286 26.81 8.74 -4.24
N LYS A 287 27.19 7.47 -4.38
CA LYS A 287 28.03 6.99 -5.49
C LYS A 287 27.19 6.83 -6.75
N PHE A 288 27.76 7.16 -7.92
CA PHE A 288 27.10 7.05 -9.22
C PHE A 288 25.74 7.79 -9.31
N ARG A 289 25.59 8.88 -8.54
CA ARG A 289 24.33 9.62 -8.40
C ARG A 289 23.81 10.18 -9.72
N GLU A 290 24.71 10.45 -10.66
CA GLU A 290 24.43 10.90 -12.04
C GLU A 290 23.74 9.85 -12.92
N LYS A 291 23.71 8.59 -12.46
CA LYS A 291 22.98 7.50 -13.12
C LYS A 291 21.62 7.23 -12.51
N ILE A 292 21.33 7.82 -11.34
CA ILE A 292 20.10 7.59 -10.58
C ILE A 292 19.13 8.73 -10.88
N GLU A 293 17.94 8.37 -11.33
CA GLU A 293 16.81 9.26 -11.49
C GLU A 293 15.72 8.81 -10.52
N LEU A 294 15.24 9.73 -9.68
CA LEU A 294 14.21 9.45 -8.67
C LEU A 294 12.87 10.00 -9.17
N LEU A 295 11.78 9.30 -8.86
CA LEU A 295 10.42 9.78 -9.11
C LEU A 295 9.86 10.63 -7.96
#